data_AF-A0A7C5GIF0-F1
#
_entry.id   AF-A0A7C5GIF0-F1
#
_cell.length_a   1.000
_cell.length_b   1.000
_cell.length_c   1.000
_cell.angle_alpha   90.00
_cell.angle_beta   90.00
_cell.angle_gamma   90.00
#
_symmetry.space_group_name_H-M   'P 1'
#
loop_
_entity.id
_entity.type
_entity.pdbx_description
1 polymer ?
#
loop_
_entity_poly.entity_id
_entity_poly.type
_entity_poly.pdbx_seq_one_letter_code
_entity_poly.pdbx_strand_id
1 'polypeptide(L)'
;MLRNWSEVYTNQKIILKTLKDIDEIFLAGGTAVQCYLLPKRYRESEDLDFFVAYEMSSKESAKLARTIIGTLSKNRQLHDIRHRQTEDGTHRIFCLAEGSSEIIKIELLNFTSDRFGELEFVEHEDFPRIENAYNLLLYKLKALCDRTDTIKDLFDIYFLFKVLKPINLKQMLLDLEFKFLETTGYVYNIETLINALNITRRWDIVLTGDTKTHYAMKEAIVNFQNDFASKLLLAPNELDFSYENYLKERMRENECDSVDDYLSFFEENEFLEMEIRGEKSNYT
;
A
#
# COMPACT_ATOMS: atom_id res chain seq x y z
N MET A 1 -20.00 -9.70 10.98
CA MET A 1 -20.16 -8.41 11.68
C MET A 1 -19.46 -7.37 10.85
N LEU A 2 -20.13 -6.24 10.59
CA LEU A 2 -19.48 -5.07 9.98
C LEU A 2 -18.56 -4.47 11.06
N ARG A 3 -17.28 -4.24 10.75
CA ARG A 3 -16.33 -3.63 11.68
C ARG A 3 -16.69 -2.17 11.92
N ASN A 4 -16.41 -1.66 13.12
CA ASN A 4 -16.46 -0.23 13.37
C ASN A 4 -15.15 0.42 12.92
N TRP A 5 -15.09 0.85 11.66
CA TRP A 5 -13.88 1.43 11.07
C TRP A 5 -13.37 2.67 11.80
N SER A 6 -14.26 3.49 12.38
CA SER A 6 -13.85 4.65 13.18
C SER A 6 -13.06 4.22 14.42
N GLU A 7 -13.51 3.16 15.10
CA GLU A 7 -12.78 2.57 16.23
C GLU A 7 -11.46 1.95 15.77
N VAL A 8 -11.46 1.21 14.65
CA VAL A 8 -10.24 0.60 14.10
C VAL A 8 -9.14 1.65 13.92
N TYR A 9 -9.44 2.76 13.24
CA TYR A 9 -8.44 3.80 12.99
C TYR A 9 -8.04 4.58 14.24
N THR A 10 -8.97 4.79 15.17
CA THR A 10 -8.65 5.42 16.47
C THR A 10 -7.67 4.55 17.24
N ASN A 11 -7.92 3.24 17.30
CA ASN A 11 -7.07 2.29 18.01
C ASN A 11 -5.70 2.14 17.35
N GLN A 12 -5.64 2.10 16.01
CA GLN A 12 -4.38 2.10 15.27
C GLN A 12 -3.53 3.34 15.61
N LYS A 13 -4.13 4.54 15.67
CA LYS A 13 -3.41 5.76 16.05
C LYS A 13 -2.86 5.71 17.48
N ILE A 14 -3.63 5.16 18.43
CA ILE A 14 -3.15 4.97 19.81
C ILE A 14 -1.91 4.07 19.81
N ILE A 15 -1.95 2.95 19.09
CA ILE A 15 -0.83 2.00 18.98
C ILE A 15 0.39 2.68 18.34
N LEU A 16 0.20 3.37 17.20
CA LEU A 16 1.28 4.05 16.49
C LEU A 16 1.98 5.09 17.38
N LYS A 17 1.21 5.96 18.06
CA LYS A 17 1.76 6.95 18.99
C LYS A 17 2.49 6.32 20.18
N THR A 18 2.08 5.12 20.59
CA THR A 18 2.72 4.36 21.68
C THR A 18 4.07 3.79 21.25
N LEU A 19 4.20 3.42 19.98
CA LEU A 19 5.39 2.76 19.43
C LEU A 19 6.36 3.72 18.73
N LYS A 20 6.02 5.01 18.64
CA LYS A 20 6.76 6.01 17.85
C LYS A 20 8.25 6.16 18.20
N ASP A 21 8.65 5.79 19.42
CA ASP A 21 10.02 5.91 19.93
C ASP A 21 10.84 4.60 19.74
N ILE A 22 10.33 3.61 18.99
CA ILE A 22 11.04 2.36 18.67
C ILE A 22 11.71 2.50 17.29
N ASP A 23 13.00 2.85 17.29
CA ASP A 23 13.81 3.10 16.09
C ASP A 23 14.17 1.83 15.30
N GLU A 24 13.78 0.64 15.75
CA GLU A 24 13.99 -0.59 15.00
C GLU A 24 12.87 -0.91 14.01
N ILE A 25 11.70 -0.27 14.12
CA ILE A 25 10.52 -0.59 13.31
C ILE A 25 10.03 0.58 12.44
N PHE A 26 9.51 0.25 11.27
CA PHE A 26 8.82 1.21 10.39
C PHE A 26 7.48 0.64 9.93
N LEU A 27 6.50 1.53 9.72
CA LEU A 27 5.16 1.16 9.27
C LEU A 27 5.14 0.95 7.75
N ALA A 28 4.60 -0.18 7.32
CA ALA A 28 4.42 -0.52 5.91
C ALA A 28 3.03 -1.13 5.67
N GLY A 29 2.89 -1.88 4.58
CA GLY A 29 1.67 -2.62 4.26
C GLY A 29 0.50 -1.74 3.84
N GLY A 30 -0.71 -2.28 3.98
CA GLY A 30 -1.93 -1.62 3.51
C GLY A 30 -2.25 -0.32 4.26
N THR A 31 -1.95 -0.27 5.55
CA THR A 31 -2.28 0.87 6.41
C THR A 31 -1.33 2.04 6.13
N ALA A 32 -0.05 1.81 5.86
CA ALA A 32 0.87 2.85 5.40
C ALA A 32 0.35 3.51 4.11
N VAL A 33 0.00 2.71 3.10
CA VAL A 33 -0.53 3.22 1.82
C VAL A 33 -1.80 4.02 2.04
N GLN A 34 -2.83 3.38 2.60
CA GLN A 34 -4.18 3.92 2.61
C GLN A 34 -4.38 5.09 3.58
N CYS A 35 -3.62 5.13 4.68
CA CYS A 35 -3.82 6.14 5.74
C CYS A 35 -2.80 7.28 5.73
N TYR A 36 -1.64 7.09 5.09
CA TYR A 36 -0.51 8.02 5.24
C TYR A 36 0.16 8.46 3.94
N LEU A 37 0.05 7.68 2.86
CA LEU A 37 0.63 8.06 1.57
C LEU A 37 -0.37 8.62 0.58
N LEU A 38 -1.63 8.19 0.66
CA LEU A 38 -2.69 8.67 -0.23
C LEU A 38 -3.40 9.88 0.39
N PRO A 39 -3.89 10.82 -0.44
CA PRO A 39 -4.60 12.01 0.06
C PRO A 39 -5.92 11.65 0.77
N LYS A 40 -6.49 10.50 0.43
CA LYS A 40 -7.62 9.90 1.11
C LYS A 40 -7.52 8.38 1.05
N ARG A 41 -8.27 7.73 1.94
CA ARG A 41 -8.41 6.28 1.97
C ARG A 41 -9.39 5.83 0.88
N TYR A 42 -9.05 4.82 0.07
CA TYR A 42 -9.92 4.24 -0.96
C TYR A 42 -10.43 2.84 -0.62
N ARG A 43 -9.71 2.14 0.26
CA ARG A 43 -10.17 0.90 0.89
C ARG A 43 -9.80 0.89 2.36
N GLU A 44 -10.57 0.12 3.12
CA GLU A 44 -10.29 -0.06 4.54
C GLU A 44 -9.06 -0.95 4.75
N SER A 45 -8.29 -0.67 5.81
CA SER A 45 -7.09 -1.41 6.19
C SER A 45 -7.01 -1.59 7.70
N GLU A 46 -6.98 -2.84 8.14
CA GLU A 46 -7.19 -3.21 9.54
C GLU A 46 -5.93 -3.56 10.32
N ASP A 47 -4.91 -4.04 9.62
CA ASP A 47 -3.67 -4.54 10.22
C ASP A 47 -2.61 -3.45 10.28
N LEU A 48 -1.74 -3.51 11.30
CA LEU A 48 -0.52 -2.72 11.36
C LEU A 48 0.68 -3.61 11.04
N ASP A 49 1.24 -3.44 9.85
CA ASP A 49 2.41 -4.18 9.39
C ASP A 49 3.67 -3.37 9.70
N PHE A 50 4.44 -3.80 10.68
CA PHE A 50 5.76 -3.24 10.98
C PHE A 50 6.86 -4.11 10.39
N PHE A 51 7.76 -3.46 9.66
CA PHE A 51 8.97 -4.07 9.16
C PHE A 51 10.15 -3.60 10.02
N VAL A 52 11.24 -4.37 10.01
CA VAL A 52 12.46 -4.05 10.75
C VAL A 52 13.48 -3.33 9.87
N ALA A 53 14.17 -2.35 10.45
CA ALA A 53 15.13 -1.51 9.73
C ALA A 53 16.47 -2.19 9.40
N TYR A 54 16.68 -3.42 9.87
CA TYR A 54 17.84 -4.24 9.57
C TYR A 54 17.48 -5.72 9.75
N GLU A 55 18.16 -6.61 9.04
CA GLU A 55 17.96 -8.05 9.20
C GLU A 55 18.25 -8.48 10.65
N MET A 56 17.28 -9.19 11.25
CA MET A 56 17.39 -9.67 12.62
C MET A 56 17.50 -11.19 12.67
N SER A 57 18.32 -11.72 13.58
CA SER A 57 18.22 -13.12 13.97
C SER A 57 16.88 -13.40 14.68
N SER A 58 16.45 -14.66 14.75
CA SER A 58 15.23 -15.04 15.48
C SER A 58 15.24 -14.59 16.95
N LYS A 59 16.43 -14.54 17.57
CA LYS A 59 16.60 -14.08 18.96
C LYS A 59 16.40 -12.56 19.09
N GLU A 60 16.90 -11.79 18.13
CA GLU A 60 16.74 -10.33 18.07
C GLU A 60 15.29 -9.95 17.78
N SER A 61 14.67 -10.59 16.79
CA SER A 61 13.24 -10.41 16.48
C SER A 61 12.37 -10.71 17.70
N ALA A 62 12.62 -11.81 18.41
CA ALA A 62 11.89 -12.14 19.64
C ALA A 62 12.16 -11.14 20.79
N LYS A 63 13.34 -10.53 20.86
CA LYS A 63 13.64 -9.47 21.83
C LYS A 63 12.86 -8.21 21.49
N LEU A 64 12.85 -7.80 20.22
CA LEU A 64 12.09 -6.64 19.74
C LEU A 64 10.59 -6.82 19.98
N ALA A 65 10.03 -8.00 19.67
CA ALA A 65 8.63 -8.30 19.96
C ALA A 65 8.29 -8.14 21.46
N ARG A 66 9.18 -8.58 22.37
CA ARG A 66 9.01 -8.35 23.81
C ARG A 66 9.10 -6.86 24.18
N THR A 67 9.98 -6.09 23.55
CA THR A 67 10.06 -4.63 23.72
C THR A 67 8.76 -3.95 23.30
N ILE A 68 8.20 -4.32 22.13
CA ILE A 68 6.92 -3.81 21.63
C ILE A 68 5.80 -4.13 22.63
N ILE A 69 5.66 -5.40 23.04
CA ILE A 69 4.65 -5.82 24.02
C ILE A 69 4.79 -5.05 25.33
N GLY A 70 6.01 -4.91 25.84
CA GLY A 70 6.29 -4.19 27.08
C GLY A 70 6.02 -2.69 26.97
N THR A 71 6.16 -2.10 25.78
CA THR A 71 5.84 -0.70 25.50
C THR A 71 4.34 -0.49 25.43
N LEU A 72 3.62 -1.35 24.68
CA LEU A 72 2.16 -1.33 24.60
C LEU A 72 1.51 -1.51 25.97
N SER A 73 2.05 -2.42 26.79
CA SER A 73 1.54 -2.73 28.13
C SER A 73 1.67 -1.57 29.14
N LYS A 74 2.50 -0.56 28.84
CA LYS A 74 2.62 0.66 29.67
C LYS A 74 1.56 1.71 29.31
N ASN A 75 0.96 1.62 28.13
CA ASN A 75 -0.13 2.51 27.75
C ASN A 75 -1.44 2.04 28.38
N ARG A 76 -2.00 2.84 29.30
CA ARG A 76 -3.24 2.51 30.03
C ARG A 76 -4.47 2.39 29.14
N GLN A 77 -4.45 2.98 27.94
CA GLN A 77 -5.54 2.85 26.97
C GLN A 77 -5.53 1.50 26.26
N LEU A 78 -4.44 0.73 26.34
CA LEU A 78 -4.32 -0.57 25.67
C LEU A 78 -4.41 -1.71 26.70
N HIS A 79 -5.17 -2.74 26.36
CA HIS A 79 -5.37 -3.91 27.21
C HIS A 79 -5.54 -5.17 26.38
N ASP A 80 -5.62 -6.32 27.06
CA ASP A 80 -5.75 -7.65 26.44
C ASP A 80 -4.70 -7.92 25.34
N ILE A 81 -3.44 -7.61 25.65
CA ILE A 81 -2.33 -7.77 24.73
C ILE A 81 -1.98 -9.27 24.64
N ARG A 82 -2.24 -9.84 23.47
CA ARG A 82 -1.97 -11.25 23.17
C ARG A 82 -0.87 -11.36 22.12
N HIS A 83 -0.01 -12.37 22.23
CA HIS A 83 1.09 -12.59 21.31
C HIS A 83 1.12 -14.03 20.81
N ARG A 84 1.40 -14.20 19.51
CA ARG A 84 1.68 -15.48 18.87
C ARG A 84 2.84 -15.30 17.90
N GLN A 85 3.75 -16.27 17.86
CA GLN A 85 4.71 -16.41 16.76
C GLN A 85 4.18 -17.44 15.76
N THR A 86 4.33 -17.16 14.47
CA THR A 86 3.98 -18.08 13.37
C THR A 86 5.19 -18.91 12.94
N GLU A 87 4.93 -19.94 12.13
CA GLU A 87 5.96 -20.89 11.67
C GLU A 87 7.04 -20.22 10.79
N ASP A 88 6.66 -19.18 10.05
CA ASP A 88 7.55 -18.33 9.25
C ASP A 88 8.36 -17.33 10.09
N GLY A 89 8.23 -17.36 11.42
CA GLY A 89 8.96 -16.48 12.34
C GLY A 89 8.30 -15.12 12.58
N THR A 90 7.20 -14.78 11.89
CA THR A 90 6.48 -13.52 12.09
C THR A 90 5.88 -13.45 13.50
N HIS A 91 5.98 -12.28 14.14
CA HIS A 91 5.32 -12.05 15.44
C HIS A 91 4.00 -11.31 15.24
N ARG A 92 2.90 -11.94 15.67
CA ARG A 92 1.55 -11.35 15.66
C ARG A 92 1.16 -10.94 17.08
N ILE A 93 0.89 -9.65 17.27
CA ILE A 93 0.46 -9.08 18.53
C ILE A 93 -0.96 -8.53 18.33
N PHE A 94 -1.87 -8.84 19.25
CA PHE A 94 -3.25 -8.38 19.22
C PHE A 94 -3.48 -7.48 20.41
N CYS A 95 -4.08 -6.31 20.17
CA CYS A 95 -4.35 -5.31 21.20
C CYS A 95 -5.80 -4.84 21.13
N LEU A 96 -6.39 -4.57 22.29
CA LEU A 96 -7.69 -3.91 22.41
C LEU A 96 -7.49 -2.54 23.07
N ALA A 97 -8.19 -1.52 22.59
CA ALA A 97 -8.19 -0.20 23.21
C ALA A 97 -9.38 -0.03 24.15
N GLU A 98 -9.20 0.76 25.21
CA GLU A 98 -10.24 1.07 26.21
C GLU A 98 -11.50 1.62 25.54
N GLY A 99 -12.65 1.04 25.88
CA GLY A 99 -13.94 1.43 25.33
C GLY A 99 -14.20 0.99 23.89
N SER A 100 -13.30 0.21 23.27
CA SER A 100 -13.48 -0.34 21.94
C SER A 100 -13.77 -1.84 21.96
N SER A 101 -14.48 -2.31 20.94
CA SER A 101 -14.68 -3.74 20.65
C SER A 101 -13.75 -4.27 19.56
N GLU A 102 -12.98 -3.39 18.92
CA GLU A 102 -12.15 -3.71 17.76
C GLU A 102 -10.74 -4.11 18.18
N ILE A 103 -10.39 -5.36 17.90
CA ILE A 103 -9.03 -5.88 18.09
C ILE A 103 -8.17 -5.44 16.90
N ILE A 104 -7.04 -4.80 17.20
CA ILE A 104 -6.02 -4.47 16.21
C ILE A 104 -4.94 -5.53 16.22
N LYS A 105 -4.63 -6.05 15.04
CA LYS A 105 -3.50 -6.95 14.82
C LYS A 105 -2.30 -6.15 14.37
N ILE A 106 -1.18 -6.40 15.03
CA ILE A 106 0.14 -5.89 14.71
C ILE A 106 0.96 -7.07 14.21
N GLU A 107 1.56 -6.98 13.03
CA GLU A 107 2.51 -7.96 12.51
C GLU A 107 3.92 -7.34 12.52
N LEU A 108 4.89 -8.03 13.08
CA LEU A 108 6.31 -7.68 12.99
C LEU A 108 6.98 -8.62 11.99
N LEU A 109 7.31 -8.08 10.83
CA LEU A 109 7.89 -8.79 9.70
C LEU A 109 9.41 -8.54 9.63
N ASN A 110 10.15 -9.63 9.46
CA ASN A 110 11.61 -9.62 9.35
C ASN A 110 12.02 -10.22 8.00
N PHE A 111 11.70 -9.52 6.92
CA PHE A 111 11.80 -10.05 5.55
C PHE A 111 12.77 -9.29 4.65
N THR A 112 12.90 -7.97 4.79
CA THR A 112 13.91 -7.14 4.10
C THR A 112 13.93 -5.75 4.75
N SER A 113 15.12 -5.17 4.83
CA SER A 113 15.35 -3.81 5.35
C SER A 113 15.81 -2.82 4.30
N ASP A 114 16.25 -3.31 3.14
CA ASP A 114 16.94 -2.47 2.16
C ASP A 114 15.96 -1.54 1.47
N ARG A 115 16.36 -0.29 1.29
CA ARG A 115 15.52 0.74 0.65
C ARG A 115 16.18 1.20 -0.63
N PHE A 116 15.38 1.37 -1.67
CA PHE A 116 15.84 1.78 -3.00
C PHE A 116 15.18 3.09 -3.43
N GLY A 117 15.82 3.82 -4.34
CA GLY A 117 15.39 5.14 -4.75
C GLY A 117 15.47 6.14 -3.59
N GLU A 118 14.32 6.68 -3.18
CA GLU A 118 14.23 7.53 -1.99
C GLU A 118 14.49 6.69 -0.72
N LEU A 119 15.48 7.11 0.08
CA LEU A 119 15.94 6.37 1.27
C LEU A 119 15.36 6.92 2.58
N GLU A 120 14.57 7.99 2.52
CA GLU A 120 13.98 8.65 3.69
C GLU A 120 12.59 8.11 3.96
N PHE A 121 12.25 7.95 5.25
CA PHE A 121 10.88 7.63 5.65
C PHE A 121 9.99 8.86 5.49
N VAL A 122 8.70 8.62 5.26
CA VAL A 122 7.70 9.66 5.39
C VAL A 122 7.45 9.89 6.89
N GLU A 123 7.75 11.10 7.36
CA GLU A 123 7.51 11.50 8.74
C GLU A 123 6.05 11.94 8.92
N HIS A 124 5.41 11.50 10.00
CA HIS A 124 4.05 11.88 10.36
C HIS A 124 3.89 11.98 11.88
N GLU A 125 2.97 12.83 12.36
CA GLU A 125 2.74 13.06 13.79
C GLU A 125 2.28 11.81 14.57
N ASP A 126 1.58 10.90 13.88
CA ASP A 126 1.12 9.64 14.46
C ASP A 126 2.27 8.62 14.58
N PHE A 127 3.20 8.62 13.62
CA PHE A 127 4.35 7.72 13.58
C PHE A 127 5.44 8.26 12.63
N PRO A 128 6.70 8.42 13.05
CA PRO A 128 7.72 9.12 12.28
C PRO A 128 8.35 8.29 11.16
N ARG A 129 8.13 6.97 11.13
CA ARG A 129 8.83 6.06 10.21
C ARG A 129 7.85 5.30 9.34
N ILE A 130 7.23 5.99 8.40
CA ILE A 130 6.32 5.38 7.43
C ILE A 130 7.10 5.12 6.14
N GLU A 131 6.99 3.92 5.59
CA GLU A 131 7.66 3.59 4.34
C GLU A 131 7.20 4.50 3.20
N ASN A 132 8.10 4.86 2.30
CA ASN A 132 7.76 5.72 1.17
C ASN A 132 7.03 4.95 0.05
N ALA A 133 6.39 5.71 -0.84
CA ALA A 133 5.55 5.15 -1.89
C ALA A 133 6.30 4.19 -2.83
N TYR A 134 7.56 4.48 -3.16
CA TYR A 134 8.33 3.65 -4.09
C TYR A 134 8.69 2.30 -3.47
N ASN A 135 9.19 2.28 -2.23
CA ASN A 135 9.49 1.02 -1.56
C ASN A 135 8.22 0.21 -1.25
N LEU A 136 7.10 0.88 -0.96
CA LEU A 136 5.79 0.22 -0.87
C LEU A 136 5.33 -0.38 -2.20
N LEU A 137 5.57 0.29 -3.32
CA LEU A 137 5.31 -0.29 -4.63
C LEU A 137 6.09 -1.60 -4.81
N LEU A 138 7.38 -1.64 -4.45
CA LEU A 138 8.18 -2.87 -4.54
C LEU A 138 7.62 -4.00 -3.66
N TYR A 139 7.23 -3.71 -2.41
CA TYR A 139 6.56 -4.70 -1.54
C TYR A 139 5.27 -5.23 -2.17
N LYS A 140 4.49 -4.34 -2.80
CA LYS A 140 3.21 -4.70 -3.41
C LYS A 140 3.39 -5.50 -4.71
N LEU A 141 4.37 -5.16 -5.54
CA LEU A 141 4.71 -5.93 -6.74
C LEU A 141 5.15 -7.35 -6.39
N LYS A 142 6.00 -7.50 -5.37
CA LYS A 142 6.34 -8.81 -4.82
C LYS A 142 5.08 -9.57 -4.38
N ALA A 143 4.28 -8.95 -3.52
CA ALA A 143 3.09 -9.60 -2.97
C ALA A 143 2.05 -9.95 -4.05
N LEU A 144 1.93 -9.15 -5.11
CA LEU A 144 1.11 -9.41 -6.28
C LEU A 144 1.54 -10.71 -7.00
N CYS A 145 2.85 -10.94 -7.11
CA CYS A 145 3.42 -12.15 -7.70
C CYS A 145 3.27 -13.37 -6.80
N ASP A 146 3.49 -13.21 -5.50
CA ASP A 146 3.48 -14.31 -4.54
C ASP A 146 2.06 -14.77 -4.17
N ARG A 147 1.07 -13.86 -4.24
CA ARG A 147 -0.32 -14.10 -3.82
C ARG A 147 -1.29 -14.01 -4.99
N THR A 148 -2.09 -15.04 -5.13
CA THR A 148 -3.06 -15.18 -6.23
C THR A 148 -4.50 -14.98 -5.78
N ASP A 149 -4.75 -14.89 -4.47
CA ASP A 149 -6.10 -14.97 -3.90
C ASP A 149 -6.77 -13.61 -3.65
N THR A 150 -6.01 -12.53 -3.41
CA THR A 150 -6.54 -11.23 -2.97
C THR A 150 -6.25 -10.09 -3.95
N ILE A 151 -7.20 -9.16 -4.12
CA ILE A 151 -7.04 -7.96 -4.95
C ILE A 151 -6.21 -6.85 -4.29
N LYS A 152 -5.95 -6.94 -2.97
CA LYS A 152 -5.39 -5.86 -2.14
C LYS A 152 -4.13 -5.23 -2.72
N ASP A 153 -3.20 -6.04 -3.22
CA ASP A 153 -1.93 -5.51 -3.73
C ASP A 153 -2.08 -4.82 -5.08
N LEU A 154 -2.85 -5.40 -6.01
CA LEU A 154 -3.16 -4.76 -7.28
C LEU A 154 -3.87 -3.41 -7.07
N PHE A 155 -4.80 -3.38 -6.12
CA PHE A 155 -5.51 -2.16 -5.74
C PHE A 155 -4.56 -1.09 -5.19
N ASP A 156 -3.66 -1.46 -4.26
CA ASP A 156 -2.69 -0.50 -3.72
C ASP A 156 -1.67 -0.06 -4.78
N ILE A 157 -1.22 -0.96 -5.68
CA ILE A 157 -0.33 -0.63 -6.81
C ILE A 157 -0.95 0.46 -7.68
N TYR A 158 -2.22 0.32 -8.05
CA TYR A 158 -2.93 1.32 -8.85
C TYR A 158 -2.81 2.71 -8.22
N PHE A 159 -3.11 2.83 -6.92
CA PHE A 159 -3.08 4.13 -6.23
C PHE A 159 -1.66 4.64 -5.96
N LEU A 160 -0.70 3.75 -5.71
CA LEU A 160 0.71 4.14 -5.58
C LEU A 160 1.24 4.77 -6.86
N PHE A 161 0.89 4.21 -8.02
CA PHE A 161 1.25 4.83 -9.30
C PHE A 161 0.62 6.21 -9.53
N LYS A 162 -0.46 6.58 -8.82
CA LYS A 162 -1.06 7.91 -8.92
C LYS A 162 -0.26 8.98 -8.17
N VAL A 163 0.47 8.60 -7.13
CA VAL A 163 1.28 9.51 -6.31
C VAL A 163 2.76 9.48 -6.65
N LEU A 164 3.20 8.47 -7.42
CA LEU A 164 4.59 8.33 -7.86
C LEU A 164 4.85 9.11 -9.14
N LYS A 165 6.08 9.61 -9.25
CA LYS A 165 6.63 10.11 -10.51
C LYS A 165 6.81 8.95 -11.51
N PRO A 166 6.97 9.24 -12.82
CA PRO A 166 7.34 8.24 -13.82
C PRO A 166 8.51 7.38 -13.34
N ILE A 167 8.36 6.06 -13.47
CA ILE A 167 9.31 5.09 -12.95
C ILE A 167 10.08 4.47 -14.11
N ASN A 168 11.41 4.46 -14.03
CA ASN A 168 12.22 3.71 -14.98
C ASN A 168 12.00 2.21 -14.79
N LEU A 169 11.44 1.52 -15.80
CA LEU A 169 11.05 0.10 -15.70
C LEU A 169 12.26 -0.78 -15.36
N LYS A 170 13.39 -0.56 -16.05
CA LYS A 170 14.59 -1.37 -15.85
C LYS A 170 15.12 -1.21 -14.42
N GLN A 171 15.15 0.02 -13.90
CA GLN A 171 15.59 0.26 -12.52
C GLN A 171 14.63 -0.36 -11.51
N MET A 172 13.31 -0.25 -11.72
CA MET A 172 12.31 -0.86 -10.84
C MET A 172 12.49 -2.38 -10.74
N LEU A 173 12.74 -3.06 -11.87
CA LEU A 173 12.98 -4.50 -11.88
C LEU A 173 14.28 -4.88 -11.15
N LEU A 174 15.35 -4.10 -11.34
CA LEU A 174 16.62 -4.30 -10.62
C LEU A 174 16.45 -4.09 -9.11
N ASP A 175 15.74 -3.04 -8.70
CA ASP A 175 15.48 -2.77 -7.29
C ASP A 175 14.61 -3.87 -6.68
N LEU A 176 13.59 -4.35 -7.41
CA LEU A 176 12.75 -5.46 -6.98
C LEU A 176 13.56 -6.75 -6.81
N GLU A 177 14.48 -7.02 -7.73
CA GLU A 177 15.39 -8.16 -7.65
C GLU A 177 16.34 -8.02 -6.46
N PHE A 178 17.09 -6.92 -6.34
CA PHE A 178 18.04 -6.72 -5.26
C PHE A 178 17.39 -6.75 -3.88
N LYS A 179 16.18 -6.19 -3.73
CA LYS A 179 15.48 -6.15 -2.45
C LYS A 179 15.06 -7.52 -1.93
N PHE A 180 14.82 -8.48 -2.82
CA PHE A 180 14.14 -9.73 -2.46
C PHE A 180 14.85 -11.01 -2.89
N LEU A 181 15.79 -10.97 -3.84
CA LEU A 181 16.45 -12.18 -4.36
C LEU A 181 17.15 -12.96 -3.25
N GLU A 182 17.89 -12.29 -2.36
CA GLU A 182 18.58 -12.96 -1.26
C GLU A 182 17.62 -13.59 -0.26
N THR A 183 16.47 -12.95 -0.02
CA THR A 183 15.53 -13.34 1.04
C THR A 183 14.48 -14.34 0.57
N THR A 184 14.14 -14.35 -0.72
CA THR A 184 13.11 -15.23 -1.29
C THR A 184 13.69 -16.29 -2.24
N GLY A 185 14.89 -16.07 -2.77
CA GLY A 185 15.46 -16.89 -3.84
C GLY A 185 14.74 -16.76 -5.19
N TYR A 186 13.86 -15.76 -5.35
CA TYR A 186 13.01 -15.60 -6.52
C TYR A 186 13.31 -14.32 -7.30
N VAL A 187 13.37 -14.43 -8.64
CA VAL A 187 13.58 -13.30 -9.54
C VAL A 187 12.23 -12.81 -10.07
N TYR A 188 11.91 -11.55 -9.80
CA TYR A 188 10.68 -10.91 -10.26
C TYR A 188 10.92 -10.14 -11.55
N ASN A 189 10.75 -10.80 -12.69
CA ASN A 189 10.93 -10.20 -14.01
C ASN A 189 9.59 -9.78 -14.67
N ILE A 190 9.66 -9.24 -15.89
CA ILE A 190 8.47 -8.81 -16.66
C ILE A 190 7.47 -9.96 -16.85
N GLU A 191 7.94 -11.16 -17.18
CA GLU A 191 7.08 -12.33 -17.41
C GLU A 191 6.35 -12.71 -16.12
N THR A 192 7.04 -12.74 -14.97
CA THR A 192 6.42 -13.00 -13.67
C THR A 192 5.34 -11.97 -13.36
N LEU A 193 5.62 -10.68 -13.56
CA LEU A 193 4.65 -9.61 -13.30
C LEU A 193 3.42 -9.73 -14.22
N ILE A 194 3.61 -10.01 -15.51
CA ILE A 194 2.51 -10.23 -16.45
C ILE A 194 1.69 -11.45 -16.06
N ASN A 195 2.34 -12.58 -15.73
CA ASN A 195 1.66 -13.78 -15.27
C ASN A 195 0.83 -13.50 -14.02
N ALA A 196 1.38 -12.74 -13.08
CA ALA A 196 0.65 -12.29 -11.90
C ALA A 196 -0.54 -11.42 -12.29
N LEU A 197 -0.38 -10.44 -13.18
CA LEU A 197 -1.45 -9.57 -13.67
C LEU A 197 -2.52 -10.31 -14.47
N ASN A 198 -2.27 -11.50 -15.02
CA ASN A 198 -3.29 -12.28 -15.73
C ASN A 198 -4.19 -13.11 -14.81
N ILE A 199 -3.94 -13.10 -13.49
CA ILE A 199 -4.73 -13.86 -12.52
C ILE A 199 -5.97 -13.07 -12.09
N THR A 200 -7.14 -13.70 -12.19
CA THR A 200 -8.39 -13.20 -11.60
C THR A 200 -8.33 -13.31 -10.08
N ARG A 201 -8.40 -12.17 -9.39
CA ARG A 201 -8.31 -12.08 -7.92
C ARG A 201 -9.68 -11.89 -7.27
N ARG A 202 -9.82 -12.35 -6.03
CA ARG A 202 -11.02 -12.11 -5.24
C ARG A 202 -11.05 -10.66 -4.78
N TRP A 203 -12.22 -10.02 -4.95
CA TRP A 203 -12.51 -8.71 -4.36
C TRP A 203 -12.83 -8.83 -2.87
N ASP A 204 -11.80 -9.01 -2.05
CA ASP A 204 -11.87 -9.17 -0.59
C ASP A 204 -11.41 -7.92 0.17
N ILE A 205 -11.89 -6.77 -0.30
CA ILE A 205 -11.67 -5.46 0.31
C ILE A 205 -12.99 -4.76 0.58
N VAL A 206 -12.99 -3.90 1.60
CA VAL A 206 -14.09 -2.97 1.86
C VAL A 206 -13.66 -1.63 1.29
N LEU A 207 -14.41 -1.13 0.30
CA LEU A 207 -14.16 0.18 -0.30
C LEU A 207 -14.73 1.29 0.57
N THR A 208 -14.05 2.42 0.62
CA THR A 208 -14.56 3.65 1.23
C THR A 208 -15.40 4.44 0.21
N GLY A 209 -16.20 5.40 0.66
CA GLY A 209 -17.05 6.20 -0.22
C GLY A 209 -18.40 5.55 -0.53
N ASP A 210 -19.12 6.11 -1.50
CA ASP A 210 -20.47 5.66 -1.87
C ASP A 210 -20.46 4.42 -2.79
N THR A 211 -21.58 3.71 -2.86
CA THR A 211 -21.70 2.47 -3.63
C THR A 211 -21.61 2.67 -5.15
N LYS A 212 -21.89 3.88 -5.65
CA LYS A 212 -21.87 4.16 -7.10
C LYS A 212 -20.41 4.26 -7.58
N THR A 213 -19.58 4.99 -6.84
CA THR A 213 -18.14 5.08 -7.06
C THR A 213 -17.43 3.75 -6.89
N HIS A 214 -17.95 2.82 -6.07
CA HIS A 214 -17.38 1.48 -5.92
C HIS A 214 -17.37 0.67 -7.22
N TYR A 215 -18.44 0.76 -8.02
CA TYR A 215 -18.49 0.03 -9.31
C TYR A 215 -17.48 0.62 -10.30
N ALA A 216 -17.49 1.94 -10.46
CA ALA A 216 -16.58 2.64 -11.35
C ALA A 216 -15.10 2.44 -10.94
N MET A 217 -14.80 2.43 -9.65
CA MET A 217 -13.46 2.14 -9.14
C MET A 217 -13.02 0.71 -9.48
N LYS A 218 -13.90 -0.28 -9.35
CA LYS A 218 -13.57 -1.67 -9.72
C LYS A 218 -13.22 -1.78 -11.20
N GLU A 219 -13.99 -1.14 -12.06
CA GLU A 219 -13.71 -1.08 -13.49
C GLU A 219 -12.37 -0.40 -13.78
N ALA A 220 -12.06 0.72 -13.12
CA ALA A 220 -10.78 1.41 -13.26
C ALA A 220 -9.60 0.52 -12.86
N ILE A 221 -9.71 -0.27 -11.79
CA ILE A 221 -8.67 -1.24 -11.38
C ILE A 221 -8.49 -2.35 -12.41
N VAL A 222 -9.58 -2.88 -13.00
CA VAL A 222 -9.51 -3.92 -14.04
C VAL A 222 -8.88 -3.37 -15.32
N ASN A 223 -9.26 -2.16 -15.73
CA ASN A 223 -8.65 -1.50 -16.89
C ASN A 223 -7.17 -1.26 -16.65
N PHE A 224 -6.79 -0.74 -15.47
CA PHE A 224 -5.40 -0.60 -15.07
C PHE A 224 -4.62 -1.92 -15.12
N GLN A 225 -5.20 -3.02 -14.63
CA GLN A 225 -4.55 -4.34 -14.65
C GLN A 225 -4.19 -4.76 -16.09
N ASN A 226 -5.13 -4.59 -17.02
CA ASN A 226 -4.94 -4.90 -18.43
C ASN A 226 -3.91 -3.96 -19.09
N ASP A 227 -4.04 -2.66 -18.83
CA ASP A 227 -3.12 -1.65 -19.35
C ASP A 227 -1.71 -1.85 -18.82
N PHE A 228 -1.57 -2.24 -17.55
CA PHE A 228 -0.28 -2.50 -16.93
C PHE A 228 0.40 -3.72 -17.56
N ALA A 229 -0.33 -4.82 -17.74
CA ALA A 229 0.20 -5.99 -18.44
C ALA A 229 0.60 -5.65 -19.89
N SER A 230 -0.24 -4.88 -20.60
CA SER A 230 0.01 -4.46 -21.98
C SER A 230 1.22 -3.54 -22.10
N LYS A 231 1.36 -2.56 -21.20
CA LYS A 231 2.53 -1.67 -21.16
C LYS A 231 3.80 -2.47 -20.83
N LEU A 232 3.77 -3.43 -19.89
CA LEU A 232 4.93 -4.27 -19.59
C LEU A 232 5.40 -5.10 -20.80
N LEU A 233 4.48 -5.62 -21.64
CA LEU A 233 4.82 -6.35 -22.87
C LEU A 233 5.59 -5.50 -23.88
N LEU A 234 5.36 -4.19 -23.89
CA LEU A 234 6.09 -3.26 -24.76
C LEU A 234 7.48 -2.91 -24.23
N ALA A 235 7.81 -3.32 -23.00
CA ALA A 235 9.06 -3.03 -22.31
C ALA A 235 9.48 -1.54 -22.41
N PRO A 236 8.61 -0.59 -22.04
CA PRO A 236 8.90 0.83 -22.14
C PRO A 236 10.06 1.20 -21.22
N ASN A 237 10.74 2.30 -21.55
CA ASN A 237 11.77 2.83 -20.64
C ASN A 237 11.16 3.32 -19.32
N GLU A 238 9.96 3.91 -19.39
CA GLU A 238 9.27 4.51 -18.25
C GLU A 238 7.85 3.99 -18.12
N LEU A 239 7.42 3.79 -16.89
CA LEU A 239 6.05 3.52 -16.50
C LEU A 239 5.47 4.78 -15.85
N ASP A 240 4.43 5.32 -16.47
CA ASP A 240 3.65 6.43 -15.93
C ASP A 240 2.16 6.12 -16.06
N PHE A 241 1.52 5.95 -14.91
CA PHE A 241 0.06 5.78 -14.78
C PHE A 241 -0.56 6.90 -13.95
N SER A 242 0.12 8.04 -13.80
CA SER A 242 -0.45 9.23 -13.16
C SER A 242 -1.73 9.68 -13.87
N TYR A 243 -2.59 10.41 -13.16
CA TYR A 243 -3.77 11.03 -13.78
C TYR A 243 -3.36 12.06 -14.83
N GLU A 244 -2.25 12.75 -14.64
CA GLU A 244 -1.69 13.69 -15.60
C GLU A 244 -1.34 13.01 -16.94
N ASN A 245 -0.62 11.89 -16.92
CA ASN A 245 -0.30 11.17 -18.14
C ASN A 245 -1.54 10.58 -18.81
N TYR A 246 -2.46 10.01 -18.03
CA TYR A 246 -3.75 9.53 -18.55
C TYR A 246 -4.50 10.64 -19.29
N LEU A 247 -4.59 11.85 -18.69
CA LEU A 247 -5.23 12.99 -19.33
C LEU A 247 -4.52 13.43 -20.60
N LYS A 248 -3.20 13.51 -20.59
CA LYS A 248 -2.40 13.87 -21.77
C LYS A 248 -2.59 12.89 -22.93
N GLU A 249 -2.67 11.59 -22.63
CA GLU A 249 -2.96 10.54 -23.62
C GLU A 249 -4.37 10.71 -24.18
N ARG A 250 -5.39 10.80 -23.31
CA ARG A 250 -6.79 10.90 -23.72
C ARG A 250 -7.14 12.20 -24.44
N MET A 251 -6.60 13.33 -24.00
CA MET A 251 -6.78 14.61 -24.69
C MET A 251 -6.22 14.56 -26.11
N ARG A 252 -5.07 13.90 -26.31
CA ARG A 252 -4.46 13.73 -27.63
C ARG A 252 -5.30 12.83 -28.53
N GLU A 253 -5.83 11.73 -27.98
CA GLU A 253 -6.70 10.80 -28.71
C GLU A 253 -8.03 11.44 -29.16
N ASN A 254 -8.54 12.40 -28.37
CA ASN A 254 -9.82 13.08 -28.63
C ASN A 254 -9.65 14.51 -29.17
N GLU A 255 -8.45 14.88 -29.61
CA GLU A 255 -8.14 16.21 -30.19
C GLU A 255 -8.59 17.39 -29.30
N CYS A 256 -8.39 17.28 -27.98
CA CYS A 256 -8.75 18.30 -27.01
C CYS A 256 -7.57 19.21 -26.66
N ASP A 257 -7.79 20.53 -26.71
CA ASP A 257 -6.77 21.53 -26.41
C ASP A 257 -6.61 21.80 -24.89
N SER A 258 -7.67 21.55 -24.10
CA SER A 258 -7.65 21.71 -22.65
C SER A 258 -8.31 20.56 -21.89
N VAL A 259 -7.97 20.43 -20.61
CA VAL A 259 -8.62 19.46 -19.71
C VAL A 259 -10.12 19.77 -19.55
N ASP A 260 -10.52 21.05 -19.59
CA ASP A 260 -11.96 21.42 -19.52
C ASP A 260 -12.72 20.96 -20.76
N ASP A 261 -12.11 21.06 -21.94
CA ASP A 261 -12.71 20.55 -23.17
C ASP A 261 -12.93 19.05 -23.07
N TYR A 262 -11.91 18.30 -22.67
CA TYR A 262 -12.01 16.85 -22.49
C TYR A 262 -13.07 16.47 -21.44
N LEU A 263 -13.08 17.16 -20.29
CA LEU A 263 -14.05 16.90 -19.22
C LEU A 263 -15.47 17.38 -19.53
N SER A 264 -15.69 18.17 -20.59
CA SER A 264 -17.03 18.63 -20.97
C SER A 264 -17.88 17.53 -21.61
N PHE A 265 -17.25 16.48 -22.12
CA PHE A 265 -17.89 15.33 -22.75
C PHE A 265 -17.43 13.97 -22.17
N PHE A 266 -16.71 13.99 -21.04
CA PHE A 266 -16.23 12.78 -20.39
C PHE A 266 -17.40 11.98 -19.81
N GLU A 267 -17.71 10.82 -20.40
CA GLU A 267 -18.81 9.94 -19.97
C GLU A 267 -18.35 8.52 -19.63
N GLU A 268 -17.04 8.26 -19.59
CA GLU A 268 -16.50 6.89 -19.45
C GLU A 268 -16.64 6.33 -18.03
N ASN A 269 -15.76 6.76 -17.12
CA ASN A 269 -15.66 6.19 -15.78
C ASN A 269 -15.80 7.28 -14.72
N GLU A 270 -16.97 7.31 -14.06
CA GLU A 270 -17.32 8.35 -13.07
C GLU A 270 -16.27 8.50 -11.95
N PHE A 271 -15.64 7.41 -11.53
CA PHE A 271 -14.58 7.48 -10.53
C PHE A 271 -13.35 8.23 -11.06
N LEU A 272 -12.87 7.91 -12.26
CA LEU A 272 -11.75 8.63 -12.87
C LEU A 272 -12.07 10.13 -13.05
N GLU A 273 -13.28 10.44 -13.51
CA GLU A 273 -13.73 11.83 -13.67
C GLU A 273 -13.67 12.60 -12.34
N MET A 274 -14.20 12.01 -11.27
CA MET A 274 -14.20 12.61 -9.94
C MET A 274 -12.78 12.86 -9.43
N GLU A 275 -11.87 11.91 -9.61
CA GLU A 275 -10.48 12.04 -9.18
C GLU A 275 -9.76 13.15 -9.95
N ILE A 276 -9.91 13.17 -11.28
CA ILE A 276 -9.34 14.20 -12.15
C ILE A 276 -9.86 15.60 -11.78
N ARG A 277 -11.18 15.74 -11.59
CA ARG A 277 -11.78 17.02 -11.18
C ARG A 277 -11.31 17.45 -9.78
N GLY A 278 -11.13 16.48 -8.87
CA GLY A 278 -10.58 16.70 -7.55
C GLY A 278 -9.14 17.23 -7.59
N GLU A 279 -8.27 16.63 -8.41
CA GLU A 279 -6.88 17.07 -8.56
C GLU A 279 -6.77 18.49 -9.13
N LYS A 280 -7.66 18.86 -10.06
CA LYS A 280 -7.69 20.21 -10.65
C LYS A 280 -7.83 21.32 -9.61
N SER A 281 -8.52 21.03 -8.50
CA SER A 281 -8.73 21.97 -7.39
C SER A 281 -7.45 22.24 -6.57
N ASN A 282 -6.41 21.40 -6.70
CA ASN A 282 -5.11 21.57 -6.04
C ASN A 282 -4.08 22.31 -6.91
N TYR A 283 -4.42 22.65 -8.17
CA TYR A 283 -3.54 23.35 -9.13
C TYR A 283 -4.02 24.76 -9.50
N THR A 284 -5.05 25.29 -8.83
CA THR A 284 -5.53 26.69 -8.89
C THR A 284 -5.39 27.36 -7.54
#